data_AF-A0A7X6HQ25-F1
#
_entry.id   AF-A0A7X6HQ25-F1
#
_cell.length_a   1.000
_cell.length_b   1.000
_cell.length_c   1.000
_cell.angle_alpha   90.00
_cell.angle_beta   90.00
_cell.angle_gamma   90.00
#
_symmetry.space_group_name_H-M   'P 1'
#
loop_
_entity.id
_entity.type
_entity.pdbx_description
1 polymer ?
#
loop_
_entity_poly.entity_id
_entity_poly.type
_entity_poly.pdbx_seq_one_letter_code
_entity_poly.pdbx_strand_id
1 'polypeptide(L)'
;ALTDGGVCAGLPRAIAAQLALQTVLGTAKLLQETGMHPAQLKDMVTSPGGTTIAGIAKLESNGFRSSAIEAVKAACLRSQELGK
;
A
#
# COMPACT_ATOMS: atom_id res chain seq x y z
N ALA A 1 1.12 4.01 -9.07
CA ALA A 1 0.15 3.01 -8.57
C ALA A 1 -1.12 3.65 -8.05
N LEU A 2 -1.18 4.15 -6.79
CA LEU A 2 -2.41 4.71 -6.22
C LEU A 2 -2.94 5.93 -6.99
N THR A 3 -2.05 6.86 -7.32
CA THR A 3 -2.34 8.02 -8.18
C THR A 3 -2.98 7.57 -9.50
N ASP A 4 -2.38 6.60 -10.19
CA ASP A 4 -2.89 6.08 -11.46
C ASP A 4 -4.26 5.42 -11.30
N GLY A 5 -4.44 4.62 -10.24
CA GLY A 5 -5.73 4.04 -9.88
C GLY A 5 -6.82 5.11 -9.68
N GLY A 6 -6.50 6.23 -9.05
CA GLY A 6 -7.42 7.36 -8.90
C GLY A 6 -7.85 7.99 -10.23
N VAL A 7 -6.94 8.12 -11.20
CA VAL A 7 -7.30 8.60 -12.56
C VAL A 7 -8.07 7.57 -13.35
N CYS A 8 -7.73 6.29 -13.24
CA CYS A 8 -8.55 5.22 -13.84
C CYS A 8 -9.98 5.24 -13.29
N ALA A 9 -10.17 5.67 -12.03
CA ALA A 9 -11.47 5.89 -11.41
C ALA A 9 -12.10 7.26 -11.71
N GLY A 10 -11.47 8.10 -12.55
CA GLY A 10 -12.03 9.37 -13.04
C GLY A 10 -11.57 10.64 -12.32
N LEU A 11 -10.66 10.56 -11.35
CA LEU A 11 -10.12 11.76 -10.69
C LEU A 11 -9.16 12.53 -11.61
N PRO A 12 -9.04 13.87 -11.48
CA PRO A 12 -7.93 14.60 -12.07
C PRO A 12 -6.59 14.15 -11.51
N ARG A 13 -5.55 14.07 -12.35
CA ARG A 13 -4.20 13.60 -11.98
C ARG A 13 -3.63 14.30 -10.75
N ALA A 14 -3.74 15.63 -10.68
CA ALA A 14 -3.22 16.41 -9.56
C ALA A 14 -3.91 16.05 -8.23
N ILE A 15 -5.23 15.92 -8.25
CA ILE A 15 -6.03 15.54 -7.07
C ILE A 15 -5.72 14.10 -6.65
N ALA A 16 -5.67 13.17 -7.61
CA ALA A 16 -5.33 11.78 -7.33
C ALA A 16 -3.94 11.65 -6.69
N ALA A 17 -2.97 12.45 -7.13
CA ALA A 17 -1.62 12.48 -6.55
C ALA A 17 -1.62 12.97 -5.10
N GLN A 18 -2.33 14.08 -4.82
CA GLN A 18 -2.44 14.64 -3.48
C GLN A 18 -3.11 13.68 -2.50
N LEU A 19 -4.22 13.07 -2.91
CA LEU A 19 -4.94 12.09 -2.09
C LEU A 19 -4.06 10.86 -1.81
N ALA A 20 -3.43 10.29 -2.85
CA ALA A 20 -2.55 9.15 -2.69
C ALA A 20 -1.40 9.42 -1.70
N LEU A 21 -0.76 10.58 -1.80
CA LEU A 21 0.31 10.97 -0.87
C LEU A 21 -0.19 11.09 0.57
N GLN A 22 -1.32 11.80 0.78
CA GLN A 22 -1.87 11.97 2.12
C GLN A 22 -2.37 10.66 2.74
N THR A 23 -2.96 9.77 1.94
CA THR A 23 -3.37 8.44 2.41
C THR A 23 -2.17 7.65 2.93
N VAL A 24 -1.07 7.56 2.18
CA VAL A 24 0.14 6.83 2.60
C VAL A 24 0.76 7.48 3.84
N LEU A 25 0.89 8.81 3.86
CA LEU A 25 1.45 9.55 4.98
C LEU A 25 0.62 9.36 6.26
N GLY A 26 -0.71 9.50 6.15
CA GLY A 26 -1.63 9.36 7.27
C GLY A 26 -1.58 7.96 7.87
N THR A 27 -1.55 6.91 7.05
CA THR A 27 -1.40 5.52 7.52
C THR A 27 -0.07 5.32 8.26
N ALA A 28 1.04 5.83 7.71
CA ALA A 28 2.35 5.71 8.36
C ALA A 28 2.40 6.41 9.71
N LYS A 29 1.87 7.65 9.80
CA LYS A 29 1.77 8.38 11.07
C LYS A 29 0.91 7.65 12.08
N LEU A 30 -0.27 7.18 11.67
CA LEU A 30 -1.18 6.47 12.56
C LEU A 30 -0.54 5.20 13.15
N LEU A 31 0.18 4.42 12.33
CA LEU A 31 0.91 3.25 12.82
C LEU A 31 2.02 3.62 13.81
N GLN A 32 2.78 4.67 13.51
CA GLN A 32 3.85 5.15 14.39
C GLN A 32 3.31 5.65 15.73
N GLU A 33 2.23 6.43 15.71
CA GLU A 33 1.63 7.03 16.91
C GLU A 33 0.92 6.01 17.79
N THR A 34 0.26 5.02 17.19
CA THR A 34 -0.56 4.05 17.94
C THR A 34 0.20 2.79 18.34
N GLY A 35 1.30 2.46 17.65
CA GLY A 35 2.03 1.21 17.85
C GLY A 35 1.22 -0.05 17.51
N MET A 36 0.05 0.09 16.88
CA MET A 36 -0.80 -1.03 16.53
C MET A 36 -0.14 -1.90 15.47
N HIS A 37 -0.43 -3.20 15.54
CA HIS A 37 -0.01 -4.11 14.49
C HIS A 37 -0.71 -3.75 13.15
N PRO A 38 -0.01 -3.71 12.00
CA PRO A 38 -0.63 -3.31 10.73
C PRO A 38 -1.85 -4.16 10.32
N ALA A 39 -1.88 -5.45 10.69
CA ALA A 39 -3.04 -6.29 10.44
C ALA A 39 -4.29 -5.80 11.18
N GLN A 40 -4.13 -5.37 12.44
CA GLN A 40 -5.23 -4.84 13.26
C GLN A 40 -5.75 -3.53 12.67
N LEU A 41 -4.85 -2.61 12.28
CA LEU A 41 -5.27 -1.35 11.66
C LEU A 41 -6.01 -1.61 10.33
N LYS A 42 -5.52 -2.56 9.53
CA LYS A 42 -6.20 -2.99 8.30
C LYS A 42 -7.59 -3.55 8.60
N ASP A 43 -7.76 -4.37 9.64
CA ASP A 43 -9.08 -4.90 10.02
C ASP A 43 -10.04 -3.79 10.47
N MET A 44 -9.55 -2.78 11.20
CA MET A 44 -10.38 -1.64 11.66
C MET A 44 -11.01 -0.81 10.53
N VAL A 45 -10.39 -0.77 9.34
CA VAL A 45 -10.89 0.00 8.18
C VAL A 45 -11.58 -0.88 7.14
N THR A 46 -11.82 -2.15 7.46
CA THR A 46 -12.30 -3.15 6.51
C THR A 46 -13.68 -3.69 6.92
N SER A 47 -14.73 -3.02 6.47
CA SER A 47 -16.11 -3.45 6.72
C SER A 47 -16.52 -4.66 5.87
N PRO A 48 -17.38 -5.57 6.39
CA PRO A 48 -17.93 -6.68 5.60
C PRO A 48 -18.63 -6.19 4.32
N GLY A 49 -18.25 -6.75 3.17
CA GLY A 49 -18.80 -6.37 1.86
C GLY A 49 -18.47 -4.96 1.37
N GLY A 50 -17.62 -4.21 2.09
CA GLY A 50 -17.26 -2.84 1.76
C GLY A 50 -16.25 -2.68 0.62
N THR A 51 -16.00 -1.43 0.23
CA THR A 51 -15.04 -1.08 -0.83
C THR A 51 -13.60 -1.45 -0.46
N THR A 52 -13.21 -1.31 0.81
CA THR A 52 -11.87 -1.68 1.29
C THR A 52 -11.58 -3.17 1.08
N ILE A 53 -12.50 -4.07 1.49
CA ILE A 53 -12.27 -5.51 1.36
C ILE A 53 -12.25 -5.94 -0.11
N ALA A 54 -13.06 -5.32 -0.97
CA ALA A 54 -13.02 -5.57 -2.41
C ALA A 54 -11.66 -5.18 -3.02
N GLY A 55 -11.10 -4.04 -2.61
CA GLY A 55 -9.76 -3.61 -3.01
C GLY A 55 -8.66 -4.55 -2.50
N ILE A 56 -8.71 -4.92 -1.21
CA ILE A 56 -7.76 -5.86 -0.61
C ILE A 56 -7.80 -7.20 -1.33
N ALA A 57 -8.98 -7.77 -1.57
CA ALA A 57 -9.12 -9.04 -2.28
C ALA A 57 -8.45 -9.00 -3.67
N LYS A 58 -8.57 -7.87 -4.38
CA LYS A 58 -7.90 -7.72 -5.68
C LYS A 58 -6.37 -7.63 -5.55
N LEU A 59 -5.87 -6.90 -4.55
CA LEU A 59 -4.43 -6.84 -4.25
C LEU A 59 -3.85 -8.23 -3.92
N GLU A 60 -4.54 -9.01 -3.09
CA GLU A 60 -4.12 -10.37 -2.75
C GLU A 60 -4.16 -11.30 -3.98
N SER A 61 -5.21 -11.22 -4.80
CA SER A 61 -5.32 -12.03 -6.03
C SER A 61 -4.20 -11.76 -7.05
N ASN A 62 -3.62 -10.55 -6.99
CA ASN A 62 -2.52 -10.14 -7.85
C ASN A 62 -1.14 -10.36 -7.19
N GLY A 63 -1.08 -10.99 -6.01
CA GLY A 63 0.17 -11.35 -5.35
C GLY A 63 0.93 -10.19 -4.70
N PHE A 64 0.25 -9.08 -4.36
CA PHE A 64 0.89 -7.84 -3.91
C PHE A 64 1.92 -8.04 -2.78
N ARG A 65 1.57 -8.82 -1.74
CA ARG A 65 2.47 -9.08 -0.60
C ARG A 65 3.74 -9.80 -1.04
N SER A 66 3.60 -10.81 -1.89
CA SER A 66 4.74 -11.57 -2.41
C SER A 66 5.65 -10.66 -3.23
N SER A 67 5.09 -9.86 -4.15
CA SER A 67 5.87 -8.92 -4.95
C SER A 67 6.65 -7.91 -4.10
N ALA A 68 6.04 -7.38 -3.03
CA ALA A 68 6.72 -6.46 -2.12
C ALA A 68 7.89 -7.12 -1.37
N ILE A 69 7.70 -8.35 -0.87
CA ILE A 69 8.74 -9.12 -0.18
C ILE A 69 9.91 -9.41 -1.13
N GLU A 70 9.62 -9.90 -2.33
CA GLU A 70 10.65 -10.26 -3.30
C GLU A 70 11.40 -9.02 -3.81
N ALA A 71 10.74 -7.87 -3.94
CA ALA A 71 11.41 -6.61 -4.28
C ALA A 71 12.47 -6.21 -3.23
N VAL A 72 12.15 -6.32 -1.94
CA VAL A 72 13.10 -6.01 -0.85
C VAL A 72 14.27 -6.99 -0.85
N LYS A 73 14.00 -8.29 -1.02
CA LYS A 73 15.06 -9.32 -1.10
C LYS A 73 15.99 -9.07 -2.28
N ALA A 74 15.45 -8.82 -3.47
CA ALA A 74 16.22 -8.54 -4.68
C ALA A 74 17.10 -7.29 -4.50
N ALA A 75 16.58 -6.22 -3.91
CA ALA A 75 17.35 -5.03 -3.59
C ALA A 75 18.50 -5.32 -2.60
N CYS A 76 18.25 -6.13 -1.57
CA CYS A 76 19.27 -6.55 -0.62
C CYS A 76 20.40 -7.35 -1.28
N LEU A 77 20.06 -8.34 -2.11
CA LEU A 77 21.04 -9.13 -2.86
C LEU A 77 21.89 -8.23 -3.77
N ARG A 78 21.26 -7.33 -4.51
CA ARG A 78 21.98 -6.39 -5.38
C ARG A 78 22.93 -5.48 -4.61
N SER A 79 22.53 -5.02 -3.43
CA SER A 79 23.39 -4.21 -2.55
C SER A 79 24.64 -4.99 -2.11
N GLN A 80 24.48 -6.27 -1.75
CA GLN A 80 25.59 -7.14 -1.36
C GLN A 80 26.55 -7.43 -2.51
N GLU A 81 26.05 -7.56 -3.75
CA GLU A 81 26.88 -7.71 -4.95
C GLU A 81 27.73 -6.46 -5.24
N LEU A 82 27.16 -5.28 -5.03
CA LEU A 82 27.84 -4.00 -5.28
C LEU A 82 28.85 -3.62 -4.19
N GLY A 83 28.66 -4.13 -2.97
CA GLY A 83 29.56 -3.90 -1.84
C GLY A 83 30.74 -4.88 -1.74
N LYS A 84 30.85 -5.84 -2.66
CA LYS A 84 32.02 -6.68 -2.87
C LYS A 84 32.94 -6.07 -3.92
#